data_AF-A0A7Z7VMF4-F1
#
_entry.id   AF-A0A7Z7VMF4-F1
#
_cell.length_a   1.000
_cell.length_b   1.000
_cell.length_c   1.000
_cell.angle_alpha   90.00
_cell.angle_beta   90.00
_cell.angle_gamma   90.00
#
_symmetry.space_group_name_H-M   'P 1'
#
loop_
_entity.id
_entity.type
_entity.pdbx_description
1 polymer ?
#
loop_
_entity_poly.entity_id
_entity_poly.type
_entity_poly.pdbx_seq_one_letter_code
_entity_poly.pdbx_strand_id
1 'polypeptide(L)'
;MPRGQSILGKLIECEGVLSGGRGGGPVLDCIEADVEAAVLRLAAEDRASAHVFRIEYGAIGNVNDDTQLKRALRIGISLPTYKRRLKQARTVVIESLISKRT
;
A
#
# COMPACT_ATOMS: atom_id res chain seq x y z
N MET A 1 -1.07 25.92 -18.54
CA MET A 1 -0.56 24.70 -19.20
C MET A 1 0.80 25.03 -19.79
N PRO A 2 1.94 24.50 -19.31
CA PRO A 2 3.20 24.73 -19.98
C PRO A 2 3.19 23.93 -21.29
N ARG A 3 3.35 24.64 -22.41
CA ARG A 3 3.45 24.06 -23.76
C ARG A 3 4.69 23.16 -23.80
N GLY A 4 4.60 22.03 -24.50
CA GLY A 4 5.70 21.06 -24.61
C GLY A 4 6.98 21.70 -25.13
N GLN A 5 7.87 22.10 -24.22
CA GLN A 5 9.20 22.58 -24.57
C GLN A 5 10.04 21.38 -25.01
N SER A 6 10.65 21.52 -26.19
CA SER A 6 11.67 20.59 -26.69
C SER A 6 12.81 20.44 -25.68
N ILE A 7 13.41 19.26 -25.59
CA ILE A 7 14.60 18.98 -24.77
C ILE A 7 15.72 19.99 -25.04
N LEU A 8 15.84 20.45 -26.28
CA LEU A 8 16.79 21.49 -26.67
C LEU A 8 16.52 22.84 -25.99
N GLY A 9 15.24 23.21 -25.81
CA GLY A 9 14.85 24.42 -25.09
C GLY A 9 15.29 24.39 -23.63
N LYS A 10 15.11 23.25 -22.96
CA LYS A 10 15.58 23.05 -21.58
C LYS A 10 17.10 23.10 -21.46
N LEU A 11 17.82 22.58 -22.45
CA LEU A 11 19.29 22.63 -22.49
C LEU A 11 19.83 24.06 -22.60
N ILE A 12 19.15 24.90 -23.38
CA ILE A 12 19.50 26.30 -23.53
C ILE A 12 19.19 27.07 -22.24
N GLU A 13 18.02 26.84 -21.63
CA GLU A 13 17.64 27.46 -20.35
C GLU A 13 18.59 27.08 -19.20
N CYS A 14 19.11 25.86 -19.18
CA CYS A 14 20.02 25.39 -18.13
C CYS A 14 21.51 25.60 -18.46
N GLU A 15 21.85 26.44 -19.45
CA GLU A 15 23.24 26.73 -19.89
C GLU A 15 24.08 25.46 -20.12
N GLY A 16 23.47 24.42 -20.71
CA GLY A 16 24.14 23.14 -20.98
C GLY A 16 24.28 22.21 -19.78
N VAL A 17 23.83 22.61 -18.58
CA VAL A 17 23.79 21.73 -17.40
C VAL A 17 22.51 20.89 -17.44
N LEU A 18 22.64 19.65 -17.92
CA LEU A 18 21.64 18.61 -17.66
C LEU A 18 21.74 18.22 -16.19
N SER A 19 21.07 18.99 -15.32
CA SER A 19 20.75 18.50 -13.98
C SER A 19 19.74 17.38 -14.18
N GLY A 20 20.26 16.17 -14.42
CA GLY A 20 19.49 14.96 -14.54
C GLY A 20 18.70 14.82 -13.25
N GLY A 21 17.45 15.28 -13.29
CA GLY A 21 16.55 15.22 -12.16
C GLY A 21 16.51 13.77 -11.72
N ARG A 22 17.18 13.48 -10.60
CA ARG A 22 16.98 12.24 -9.87
C ARG A 22 15.48 12.21 -9.64
N GLY A 23 14.78 11.30 -10.29
CA GLY A 23 13.33 11.15 -10.21
C GLY A 23 12.93 10.69 -8.81
N GLY A 24 13.20 11.52 -7.80
CA GLY A 24 12.57 11.45 -6.51
C GLY A 24 11.20 12.04 -6.70
N GLY A 25 10.23 11.18 -7.00
CA GLY A 25 8.84 11.53 -6.72
C GLY A 25 8.74 12.04 -5.28
N PRO A 26 7.76 12.90 -4.97
CA PRO A 26 7.61 13.45 -3.63
C PRO A 26 7.67 12.32 -2.61
N VAL A 27 8.47 12.50 -1.57
CA VAL A 27 8.46 11.59 -0.42
C VAL A 27 7.05 11.71 0.17
N LEU A 28 6.21 10.73 -0.13
CA LEU A 28 4.88 10.61 0.45
C LEU A 28 5.07 10.15 1.89
N ASP A 29 5.31 11.10 2.79
CA ASP A 29 5.30 10.86 4.22
C ASP A 29 3.84 10.89 4.71
N CYS A 30 3.09 9.88 4.30
CA CYS A 30 1.71 9.68 4.72
C CYS A 30 1.53 8.30 5.35
N ILE A 31 0.65 8.25 6.35
CA ILE A 31 0.40 7.01 7.09
C ILE A 31 -0.19 5.92 6.19
N GLU A 32 -0.95 6.31 5.16
CA GLU A 32 -1.52 5.41 4.17
C GLU A 32 -0.42 4.71 3.36
N ALA A 33 0.62 5.43 2.95
CA ALA A 33 1.76 4.82 2.24
C ALA A 33 2.52 3.85 3.14
N ASP A 34 2.67 4.17 4.43
CA ASP A 34 3.32 3.29 5.40
C ASP A 34 2.53 2.02 5.67
N VAL A 35 1.21 2.14 5.80
CA VAL A 35 0.30 0.99 5.93
C VAL A 35 0.39 0.14 4.67
N GLU A 36 0.31 0.73 3.48
CA GLU A 36 0.37 -0.03 2.23
C GLU A 36 1.73 -0.72 2.06
N ALA A 37 2.84 -0.06 2.41
CA ALA A 37 4.16 -0.67 2.40
C ALA A 37 4.25 -1.86 3.37
N ALA A 38 3.69 -1.75 4.58
CA ALA A 38 3.65 -2.85 5.53
C ALA A 38 2.80 -4.03 5.03
N VAL A 39 1.64 -3.74 4.43
CA VAL A 39 0.75 -4.78 3.86
C VAL A 39 1.37 -5.41 2.60
N LEU A 40 2.13 -4.67 1.80
CA LEU A 40 2.90 -5.19 0.67
C LEU A 40 3.99 -6.16 1.13
N ARG A 41 4.73 -5.82 2.19
CA ARG A 41 5.71 -6.73 2.82
C ARG A 41 5.03 -7.99 3.34
N LEU A 42 3.94 -7.84 4.09
CA LEU A 42 3.15 -8.97 4.58
C LEU A 42 2.65 -9.86 3.42
N ALA A 43 2.27 -9.29 2.28
CA ALA A 43 1.81 -10.05 1.13
C ALA A 43 2.90 -10.89 0.46
N ALA A 44 4.18 -10.49 0.60
CA ALA A 44 5.31 -11.27 0.12
C ALA A 44 5.56 -12.52 0.98
N GLU A 45 5.26 -12.48 2.28
CA GLU A 45 5.46 -13.58 3.23
C GLU A 45 4.20 -14.44 3.42
N ASP A 46 3.06 -13.79 3.69
CA ASP A 46 1.75 -14.42 3.89
C ASP A 46 0.67 -13.66 3.10
N ARG A 47 0.55 -14.06 1.83
CA ARG A 47 -0.46 -13.52 0.92
C ARG A 47 -1.89 -13.71 1.44
N ALA A 48 -2.17 -14.79 2.17
CA ALA A 48 -3.52 -15.09 2.64
C ALA A 48 -3.95 -14.15 3.76
N SER A 49 -3.06 -13.86 4.71
CA SER A 49 -3.33 -12.89 5.79
C SER A 49 -3.40 -11.46 5.26
N ALA A 50 -2.53 -11.08 4.32
CA ALA A 50 -2.62 -9.78 3.65
C ALA A 50 -3.94 -9.60 2.87
N HIS A 51 -4.43 -10.66 2.23
CA HIS A 51 -5.71 -10.64 1.52
C HIS A 51 -6.89 -10.44 2.47
N VAL A 52 -6.92 -11.17 3.60
CA VAL A 52 -7.93 -10.99 4.66
C VAL A 52 -7.91 -9.56 5.21
N PHE A 53 -6.72 -8.99 5.43
CA PHE A 53 -6.59 -7.62 5.90
C PHE A 53 -7.20 -6.61 4.92
N ARG A 54 -6.90 -6.72 3.63
CA ARG A 54 -7.47 -5.85 2.59
C ARG A 54 -8.99 -5.98 2.49
N ILE A 55 -9.54 -7.17 2.74
CA ILE A 55 -11.00 -7.40 2.79
C ILE A 55 -11.63 -6.77 4.03
N GLU A 56 -11.00 -6.89 5.19
CA GLU A 56 -11.52 -6.32 6.43
C GLU A 56 -11.66 -4.80 6.36
N TYR A 57 -10.68 -4.13 5.75
CA TYR A 57 -10.65 -2.67 5.67
C TYR A 57 -11.20 -2.11 4.35
N GLY A 58 -11.83 -2.95 3.52
CA GLY A 58 -12.57 -2.49 2.34
C GLY A 58 -11.70 -2.06 1.15
N ALA A 59 -10.41 -2.38 1.16
CA ALA A 59 -9.54 -2.18 -0.01
C ALA A 59 -9.93 -3.12 -1.16
N ILE A 60 -10.49 -4.30 -0.82
CA ILE A 60 -11.00 -5.29 -1.76
C ILE A 60 -12.28 -5.86 -1.15
N GLY A 61 -13.35 -6.06 -1.92
CA GLY A 61 -14.52 -6.78 -1.42
C GLY A 61 -15.84 -6.26 -1.95
N ASN A 62 -16.92 -6.62 -1.24
CA ASN A 62 -18.27 -6.25 -1.61
C ASN A 62 -18.90 -5.42 -0.47
N VAL A 63 -19.62 -4.37 -0.85
CA VAL A 63 -20.31 -3.47 0.07
C VAL A 63 -21.34 -4.20 0.94
N ASN A 64 -21.88 -5.33 0.46
CA ASN A 64 -22.92 -6.10 1.14
C ASN A 64 -22.38 -7.08 2.21
N ASP A 65 -21.06 -7.14 2.40
CA ASP A 65 -20.42 -8.00 3.40
C ASP A 65 -20.27 -7.30 4.74
N ASP A 66 -21.40 -7.07 5.40
CA ASP A 66 -21.45 -6.32 6.67
C ASP A 66 -20.80 -7.07 7.84
N THR A 67 -20.66 -8.40 7.72
CA THR A 67 -20.14 -9.24 8.80
C THR A 67 -18.90 -10.01 8.36
N GLN A 68 -18.00 -10.26 9.32
CA GLN A 68 -16.82 -11.10 9.10
C GLN A 68 -17.20 -12.53 8.65
N LEU A 69 -18.37 -13.02 9.04
CA LEU A 69 -18.88 -14.31 8.58
C LEU A 69 -19.13 -14.29 7.07
N LYS A 70 -19.83 -13.27 6.55
CA LYS A 70 -20.08 -13.10 5.10
C LYS A 70 -18.76 -12.97 4.33
N ARG A 71 -17.81 -12.16 4.84
CA ARG A 71 -16.48 -11.99 4.25
C ARG A 71 -15.70 -13.31 4.19
N ALA A 72 -15.69 -14.06 5.29
CA ALA A 72 -15.04 -15.36 5.38
C ALA A 72 -15.66 -16.38 4.40
N LEU A 73 -17.00 -16.43 4.33
CA LEU A 73 -17.73 -17.29 3.40
C LEU A 73 -17.39 -16.95 1.93
N ARG A 74 -17.31 -15.66 1.58
CA ARG A 74 -16.98 -15.22 0.22
C ARG A 74 -15.61 -15.70 -0.23
N ILE A 75 -14.62 -15.71 0.65
CA ILE A 75 -13.27 -16.21 0.35
C ILE A 75 -13.09 -17.69 0.65
N GLY A 76 -14.17 -18.40 1.01
CA GLY A 76 -14.16 -19.85 1.21
C GLY A 76 -13.39 -20.32 2.45
N ILE A 77 -13.34 -19.53 3.53
CA ILE A 77 -12.67 -19.94 4.78
C ILE A 77 -13.60 -19.89 5.99
N SER A 78 -13.26 -20.66 7.03
CA SER A 78 -13.98 -20.63 8.29
C SER A 78 -13.78 -19.31 9.04
N LEU A 79 -14.78 -18.89 9.82
CA LEU A 79 -14.68 -17.67 10.65
C LEU A 79 -13.50 -17.69 11.64
N PRO A 80 -13.18 -18.81 12.34
CA PRO A 80 -11.98 -18.87 13.18
C PRO A 80 -10.69 -18.65 12.39
N THR A 81 -10.57 -19.24 11.18
CA THR A 81 -9.42 -19.04 10.31
C THR A 81 -9.29 -17.58 9.88
N TYR A 82 -10.42 -16.95 9.51
CA TYR A 82 -10.47 -15.54 9.15
C TYR A 82 -9.96 -14.66 10.29
N LYS A 83 -10.49 -14.84 11.51
CA LYS A 83 -10.07 -14.08 12.69
C LYS A 83 -8.60 -14.29 13.05
N ARG A 84 -8.08 -15.52 12.93
CA ARG A 84 -6.67 -15.83 13.17
C ARG A 84 -5.77 -15.05 12.21
N ARG A 85 -6.06 -15.14 10.90
CA ARG A 85 -5.31 -14.43 9.85
C ARG A 85 -5.39 -12.92 10.02
N LEU A 86 -6.58 -12.39 10.33
CA LEU A 86 -6.76 -10.97 10.58
C LEU A 86 -5.95 -10.48 11.79
N LYS A 87 -5.93 -11.25 12.89
CA LYS A 87 -5.11 -10.94 14.06
C LYS A 87 -3.62 -10.92 13.70
N GLN A 88 -3.14 -11.95 12.99
CA GLN A 88 -1.75 -12.03 12.54
C GLN A 88 -1.37 -10.83 11.67
N ALA A 89 -2.19 -10.50 10.68
CA ALA A 89 -1.95 -9.35 9.81
C ALA A 89 -1.89 -8.03 10.58
N ARG A 90 -2.82 -7.81 11.53
CA ARG A 90 -2.83 -6.60 12.37
C ARG A 90 -1.56 -6.48 13.21
N THR A 91 -1.12 -7.58 13.83
CA THR A 91 0.11 -7.59 14.63
C THR A 91 1.32 -7.16 13.79
N VAL A 92 1.54 -7.78 12.62
CA VAL A 92 2.68 -7.45 11.74
C VAL A 92 2.62 -5.99 11.26
N VAL A 93 1.45 -5.50 10.86
CA VAL A 93 1.30 -4.11 10.40
C VAL A 93 1.59 -3.13 11.53
N ILE A 94 1.06 -3.37 12.73
CA ILE A 94 1.30 -2.50 13.91
C ILE A 94 2.78 -2.50 14.28
N GLU A 95 3.41 -3.67 14.38
CA GLU A 95 4.84 -3.79 14.70
C GLU A 95 5.71 -3.07 13.66
N SER A 96 5.40 -3.22 12.37
CA SER A 96 6.10 -2.51 11.30
C SER A 96 5.97 -0.99 11.41
N LEU A 97 4.81 -0.48 11.84
CA LEU A 97 4.57 0.96 11.99
C LEU A 97 5.23 1.54 13.25
N ILE A 98 5.29 0.76 14.34
CA ILE A 98 5.99 1.15 15.57
C ILE A 98 7.50 1.21 15.31
N SER A 99 8.05 0.18 14.65
CA SER A 99 9.48 0.11 14.34
C SER A 99 9.96 1.23 13.42
N LYS A 100 9.11 1.78 12.55
CA LYS A 100 9.47 2.91 11.69
C LYS A 100 9.53 4.24 12.45
N ARG A 101 8.76 4.36 13.54
CA ARG A 101 8.58 5.62 14.30
C ARG A 101 9.48 5.72 15.52
N THR A 102 10.12 4.63 15.91
CA THR A 102 11.11 4.57 17.00
C THR A 102 12.48 4.78 16.41
#